data_AF-Q08YH3-F1
#
_entry.id   AF-Q08YH3-F1
#
_cell.length_a   1.000
_cell.length_b   1.000
_cell.length_c   1.000
_cell.angle_alpha   90.00
_cell.angle_beta   90.00
_cell.angle_gamma   90.00
#
_symmetry.space_group_name_H-M   'P 1'
#
loop_
_entity.id
_entity.type
_entity.pdbx_description
1 polymer ?
#
loop_
_entity_poly.entity_id
_entity_poly.type
_entity_poly.pdbx_seq_one_letter_code
_entity_poly.pdbx_strand_id
1 'polypeptide(L)'
;MWQHTRRHALPCGCGRHRTNDELRSWLRGHARCHIARALISHQRVLRKNLLRQRSLMNCSRMPSSYAPIPPRLGGCTGCHLREECGGLDGQANLFGCFDQCATSGNCKDDWVCFCRPKEWVARWREVGGLPTLRAQLPRLHASNLHLPLYVPVLQHGSSRSRAFFSQTVALPTFNILGFSRKQNYGPKVTDERELRARFKLHHDTQIILLSVAKDNLIEDYWSARNRSARTPTQVAAALANLGVSAITVPNFSFFSDAPRSHLLWNRARMERCAEEFSTAGLSIIPHLNALTRADWDYWASFLTEQPSITAVTKEFQTGQRNRQLGEPALYSLAELQQRVGRPLHPILVGGAQYTELAAKLFTSFTISDSTPFEKAAHRQRLILPKNGRPMWRRNPLPPGTPIDHLLRHNIDDYAFVLRRRAHTSLFPPQTARQIELPLTLER
;
A
#
# COMPACT_ATOMS: atom_id res chain seq x y z
N MET A 1 32.76 -56.16 52.65
CA MET A 1 34.10 -56.48 52.10
C MET A 1 34.86 -55.16 51.99
N TRP A 2 35.64 -54.90 53.05
CA TRP A 2 36.77 -53.97 53.27
C TRP A 2 37.01 -52.78 52.31
N GLN A 3 36.89 -51.52 52.78
CA GLN A 3 37.97 -50.62 53.31
C GLN A 3 38.83 -50.01 52.17
N HIS A 4 39.41 -48.80 52.15
CA HIS A 4 39.58 -47.67 53.07
C HIS A 4 40.16 -46.48 52.25
N THR A 5 39.78 -45.24 52.62
CA THR A 5 40.60 -44.00 52.78
C THR A 5 41.62 -43.45 51.76
N ARG A 6 41.44 -42.12 51.51
CA ARG A 6 42.39 -40.97 51.63
C ARG A 6 43.47 -40.67 50.56
N ARG A 7 43.27 -39.49 49.94
CA ARG A 7 44.06 -38.22 49.93
C ARG A 7 45.49 -38.12 49.30
N HIS A 8 45.65 -36.97 48.62
CA HIS A 8 46.86 -36.17 48.28
C HIS A 8 47.79 -36.79 47.20
N ALA A 9 48.42 -36.08 46.26
CA ALA A 9 48.82 -34.68 46.10
C ALA A 9 49.04 -34.31 44.60
N LEU A 10 49.12 -33.02 44.28
CA LEU A 10 49.68 -32.49 43.03
C LEU A 10 51.18 -32.81 42.91
N PRO A 11 51.75 -32.81 41.69
CA PRO A 11 52.68 -31.71 41.40
C PRO A 11 52.57 -31.12 39.99
N CYS A 12 52.89 -29.82 39.94
CA CYS A 12 53.24 -29.01 38.78
C CYS A 12 54.49 -29.55 38.05
N GLY A 13 54.63 -29.27 36.75
CA GLY A 13 55.89 -29.49 36.03
C GLY A 13 55.84 -29.18 34.54
N CYS A 14 56.23 -27.96 34.19
CA CYS A 14 56.45 -27.39 32.86
C CYS A 14 57.15 -28.27 31.80
N GLY A 15 56.76 -28.02 30.53
CA GLY A 15 57.72 -27.63 29.51
C GLY A 15 57.88 -28.55 28.29
N ARG A 16 57.33 -28.13 27.14
CA ARG A 16 58.10 -27.87 25.90
C ARG A 16 57.19 -27.34 24.78
N HIS A 17 57.61 -26.23 24.21
CA HIS A 17 57.09 -25.64 22.97
C HIS A 17 57.22 -26.63 21.82
N ARG A 18 56.12 -26.92 21.12
CA ARG A 18 56.18 -27.44 19.76
C ARG A 18 56.23 -26.26 18.80
N THR A 19 57.21 -26.27 17.90
CA THR A 19 57.39 -25.27 16.87
C THR A 19 56.37 -25.46 15.75
N ASN A 20 56.05 -24.39 15.01
CA ASN A 20 55.08 -24.40 13.91
C ASN A 20 55.43 -25.39 12.77
N ASP A 21 56.66 -25.89 12.72
CA ASP A 21 57.10 -26.82 11.68
C ASP A 21 56.72 -28.28 11.97
N GLU A 22 56.55 -28.67 13.24
CA GLU A 22 56.02 -30.00 13.60
C GLU A 22 54.52 -30.12 13.28
N LEU A 23 53.76 -29.02 13.44
CA LEU A 23 52.34 -28.97 13.05
C LEU A 23 52.16 -29.04 11.52
N ARG A 24 53.11 -28.50 10.75
CA ARG A 24 53.11 -28.57 9.27
C ARG A 24 53.55 -29.94 8.74
N SER A 25 54.31 -30.71 9.50
CA SER A 25 54.63 -32.10 9.16
C SER A 25 53.43 -33.01 9.40
N TRP A 26 52.72 -32.83 10.51
CA TRP A 26 51.49 -33.56 10.81
C TRP A 26 50.36 -33.28 9.80
N LEU A 27 50.18 -32.02 9.39
CA LEU A 27 49.16 -31.63 8.40
C LEU A 27 49.46 -32.06 6.95
N ARG A 28 50.70 -32.47 6.64
CA ARG A 28 51.06 -32.97 5.30
C ARG A 28 50.81 -34.47 5.11
N GLY A 29 50.54 -35.22 6.19
CA GLY A 29 50.28 -36.65 6.14
C GLY A 29 48.82 -37.07 6.01
N HIS A 30 47.83 -36.18 6.25
CA HIS A 30 46.40 -36.53 6.24
C HIS A 30 45.59 -35.57 5.37
N ALA A 31 45.81 -35.64 4.05
CA ALA A 31 45.06 -34.90 3.05
C ALA A 31 43.70 -35.55 2.74
N ARG A 32 42.79 -35.65 3.72
CA ARG A 32 41.35 -35.87 3.49
C ARG A 32 40.52 -35.28 4.64
N CYS A 33 40.37 -33.96 4.68
CA CYS A 33 39.33 -33.35 5.50
C CYS A 33 38.73 -32.12 4.82
N HIS A 34 37.47 -32.25 4.37
CA HIS A 34 36.68 -31.18 3.74
C HIS A 34 36.55 -29.90 4.60
N ILE A 35 36.78 -30.01 5.91
CA ILE A 35 36.63 -28.94 6.90
C ILE A 35 37.72 -27.87 6.76
N ALA A 36 38.96 -28.25 6.43
CA ALA A 36 40.06 -27.29 6.28
C ALA A 36 39.90 -26.40 5.03
N ARG A 37 39.35 -26.95 3.93
CA ARG A 37 39.01 -26.17 2.73
C ARG A 37 37.86 -25.20 2.98
N ALA A 38 36.87 -25.60 3.78
CA ALA A 38 35.75 -24.73 4.17
C ALA A 38 36.24 -23.53 4.98
N LEU A 39 37.09 -23.74 6.01
CA LEU A 39 37.64 -22.68 6.86
C LEU A 39 38.53 -21.68 6.08
N ILE A 40 39.36 -22.16 5.15
CA ILE A 40 40.21 -21.29 4.32
C ILE A 40 39.36 -20.49 3.32
N SER A 41 38.28 -21.07 2.78
CA SER A 41 37.34 -20.34 1.92
C SER A 41 36.58 -19.27 2.71
N HIS A 42 36.15 -19.58 3.94
CA HIS A 42 35.42 -18.68 4.82
C HIS A 42 36.29 -17.48 5.26
N GLN A 43 37.56 -17.73 5.59
CA GLN A 43 38.52 -16.65 5.90
C GLN A 43 38.85 -15.78 4.68
N ARG A 44 38.89 -16.34 3.45
CA ARG A 44 39.06 -15.56 2.22
C ARG A 44 37.85 -14.69 1.88
N VAL A 45 36.64 -15.17 2.12
CA VAL A 45 35.39 -14.40 1.97
C VAL A 45 35.33 -13.27 2.99
N LEU A 46 35.65 -13.54 4.26
CA LEU A 46 35.72 -12.51 5.31
C LEU A 46 36.77 -11.43 5.01
N ARG A 47 37.96 -11.80 4.50
CA ARG A 47 38.99 -10.83 4.08
C ARG A 47 38.56 -10.00 2.86
N LYS A 48 37.89 -10.59 1.87
CA LYS A 48 37.35 -9.85 0.71
C LYS A 48 36.25 -8.88 1.13
N ASN A 49 35.40 -9.25 2.08
CA ASN A 49 34.35 -8.38 2.62
C ASN A 49 34.93 -7.21 3.44
N LEU A 50 35.97 -7.45 4.25
CA LEU A 50 36.71 -6.40 4.97
C LEU A 50 37.45 -5.42 4.04
N LEU A 51 38.02 -5.91 2.94
CA LEU A 51 38.68 -5.07 1.94
C LEU A 51 37.69 -4.24 1.12
N ARG A 52 36.50 -4.78 0.79
CA ARG A 52 35.39 -4.00 0.19
C ARG A 52 34.85 -2.92 1.15
N GLN A 53 34.77 -3.21 2.45
CA GLN A 53 34.38 -2.21 3.46
C GLN A 53 35.36 -1.03 3.55
N ARG A 54 36.67 -1.28 3.41
CA ARG A 54 37.67 -0.19 3.36
C ARG A 54 37.54 0.69 2.12
N SER A 55 37.11 0.14 0.99
CA SER A 55 36.86 0.91 -0.24
C SER A 55 35.63 1.82 -0.15
N LEU A 56 34.65 1.48 0.70
CA LEU A 56 33.43 2.28 0.92
C LEU A 56 33.64 3.44 1.91
N MET A 57 34.73 3.43 2.68
CA MET A 57 35.04 4.47 3.69
C MET A 57 35.81 5.69 3.15
N ASN A 58 36.22 5.71 1.88
CA ASN A 58 36.98 6.83 1.28
C ASN A 58 36.11 7.91 0.61
N CYS A 59 34.81 7.97 0.90
CA CYS A 59 33.91 9.00 0.37
C CYS A 59 33.94 10.27 1.25
N SER A 60 35.10 10.91 1.33
CA SER A 60 35.33 12.11 2.16
C SER A 60 35.61 13.32 1.27
N ARG A 61 34.55 13.98 0.78
CA ARG A 61 34.52 15.39 0.30
C ARG A 61 33.09 15.76 -0.12
N MET A 62 32.21 16.00 0.85
CA MET A 62 30.92 16.69 0.64
C MET A 62 30.61 17.60 1.85
N PRO A 63 29.84 18.69 1.67
CA PRO A 63 29.47 19.59 2.75
C PRO A 63 28.74 18.88 3.88
N SER A 64 29.14 19.20 5.12
CA SER A 64 28.90 18.46 6.36
C SER A 64 27.44 18.35 6.84
N SER A 65 26.46 19.04 6.24
CA SER A 65 25.11 19.13 6.82
C SER A 65 24.11 18.10 6.29
N TYR A 66 24.44 17.34 5.23
CA TYR A 66 23.51 16.35 4.63
C TYR A 66 24.18 15.05 4.12
N ALA A 67 25.44 14.77 4.49
CA ALA A 67 26.10 13.54 4.07
C ALA A 67 25.47 12.33 4.82
N PRO A 68 24.84 11.36 4.12
CA PRO A 68 24.20 10.23 4.78
C PRO A 68 25.27 9.33 5.40
N ILE A 69 25.22 9.16 6.72
CA ILE A 69 25.98 8.11 7.40
C ILE A 69 25.33 6.78 6.98
N PRO A 70 26.05 5.88 6.29
CA PRO A 70 25.50 4.57 5.94
C PRO A 70 25.06 3.86 7.23
N PRO A 71 23.93 3.12 7.22
CA PRO A 71 23.47 2.41 8.41
C PRO A 71 24.62 1.53 8.92
N ARG A 72 24.99 1.73 10.19
CA ARG A 72 26.00 0.90 10.85
C ARG A 72 25.54 -0.56 10.80
N LEU A 73 26.49 -1.49 10.93
CA LEU A 73 26.31 -2.96 10.95
C LEU A 73 25.39 -3.52 12.08
N GLY A 74 24.41 -2.75 12.57
CA GLY A 74 23.54 -3.07 13.72
C GLY A 74 22.05 -3.21 13.37
N GLY A 75 21.69 -3.50 12.12
CA GLY A 75 20.30 -3.66 11.70
C GLY A 75 19.44 -2.41 11.96
N CYS A 76 18.18 -2.59 12.38
CA CYS A 76 17.29 -1.46 12.66
C CYS A 76 17.77 -0.61 13.86
N THR A 77 18.44 -1.21 14.84
CA THR A 77 18.78 -0.54 16.11
C THR A 77 19.72 0.65 15.95
N GLY A 78 20.60 0.62 14.95
CA GLY A 78 21.52 1.72 14.63
C GLY A 78 21.11 2.55 13.40
N CYS A 79 19.88 2.40 12.90
CA CYS A 79 19.43 3.06 11.69
C CYS A 79 18.83 4.45 12.00
N HIS A 80 19.32 5.50 11.33
CA HIS A 80 18.82 6.87 11.50
C HIS A 80 17.38 7.07 11.00
N LEU A 81 16.84 6.13 10.20
CA LEU A 81 15.44 6.16 9.76
C LEU A 81 14.51 5.42 10.71
N ARG A 82 15.01 4.78 11.77
CA ARG A 82 14.20 3.92 12.64
C ARG A 82 13.04 4.69 13.26
N GLU A 83 13.26 5.93 13.68
CA GLU A 83 12.23 6.80 14.26
C GLU A 83 11.07 7.02 13.29
N GLU A 84 11.37 7.33 12.03
CA GLU A 84 10.37 7.61 10.99
C GLU A 84 9.70 6.36 10.40
N CYS A 85 10.44 5.24 10.30
CA CYS A 85 9.95 4.02 9.64
C CYS A 85 9.45 2.94 10.61
N GLY A 86 9.77 3.04 11.90
CA GLY A 86 9.48 2.04 12.93
C GLY A 86 10.28 0.74 12.86
N GLY A 87 11.09 0.53 11.82
CA GLY A 87 11.79 -0.74 11.59
C GLY A 87 10.93 -1.77 10.85
N LEU A 88 11.06 -3.03 11.24
CA LEU A 88 10.64 -4.21 10.48
C LEU A 88 9.63 -5.13 11.21
N ASP A 89 9.12 -4.75 12.38
CA ASP A 89 8.12 -5.51 13.17
C ASP A 89 8.32 -7.03 13.18
N GLY A 90 9.46 -7.49 13.69
CA GLY A 90 9.74 -8.92 13.82
C GLY A 90 10.17 -9.62 12.53
N GLN A 91 10.26 -8.94 11.38
CA GLN A 91 11.03 -9.43 10.24
C GLN A 91 12.53 -9.31 10.58
N ALA A 92 13.02 -10.31 11.30
CA ALA A 92 14.40 -10.35 11.76
C ALA A 92 15.34 -10.64 10.59
N ASN A 93 15.99 -9.59 10.08
CA ASN A 93 17.15 -9.73 9.20
C ASN A 93 18.40 -9.23 9.93
N LEU A 94 19.48 -10.00 9.86
CA LEU A 94 20.75 -9.71 10.53
C LEU A 94 21.31 -8.32 10.16
N PHE A 95 21.01 -7.88 8.93
CA PHE A 95 21.44 -6.60 8.38
C PHE A 95 20.26 -5.61 8.16
N GLY A 96 19.11 -5.86 8.80
CA GLY A 96 17.90 -5.03 8.67
C GLY A 96 17.29 -5.07 7.27
N CYS A 97 16.58 -4.01 6.88
CA CYS A 97 15.84 -3.97 5.62
C CYS A 97 16.73 -3.90 4.35
N PHE A 98 18.05 -3.87 4.51
CA PHE A 98 19.05 -3.84 3.44
C PHE A 98 19.77 -5.17 3.24
N ASP A 99 19.33 -6.23 3.92
CA ASP A 99 20.02 -7.53 3.92
C ASP A 99 20.24 -8.09 2.50
N GLN A 100 19.22 -8.02 1.65
CA GLN A 100 19.33 -8.46 0.25
C GLN A 100 20.40 -7.67 -0.53
N CYS A 101 20.53 -6.36 -0.28
CA CYS A 101 21.56 -5.53 -0.91
C CYS A 101 22.96 -5.80 -0.35
N ALA A 102 23.06 -6.01 0.96
CA ALA A 102 24.33 -6.25 1.64
C ALA A 102 24.96 -7.60 1.24
N THR A 103 24.14 -8.61 1.00
CA THR A 103 24.57 -9.98 0.68
C THR A 103 24.84 -10.19 -0.81
N SER A 104 23.98 -9.66 -1.69
CA SER A 104 24.11 -9.87 -3.14
C SER A 104 24.96 -8.81 -3.86
N GLY A 105 25.14 -7.63 -3.26
CA GLY A 105 25.74 -6.47 -3.92
C GLY A 105 24.87 -5.85 -5.01
N ASN A 106 23.69 -6.41 -5.29
CA ASN A 106 22.75 -5.95 -6.31
C ASN A 106 21.44 -5.53 -5.62
N CYS A 107 21.26 -4.23 -5.39
CA CYS A 107 19.92 -3.73 -5.12
C CYS A 107 19.09 -3.77 -6.39
N LYS A 108 17.80 -4.12 -6.29
CA LYS A 108 16.87 -3.92 -7.40
C LYS A 108 16.93 -2.46 -7.85
N ASP A 109 16.87 -2.25 -9.16
CA ASP A 109 17.16 -0.93 -9.72
C ASP A 109 16.23 0.18 -9.22
N ASP A 110 15.00 -0.18 -8.87
CA ASP A 110 13.97 0.77 -8.50
C ASP A 110 13.87 1.05 -7.00
N TRP A 111 14.67 0.43 -6.14
CA TRP A 111 14.58 0.66 -4.69
C TRP A 111 15.33 1.90 -4.21
N VAL A 112 14.74 2.63 -3.27
CA VAL A 112 15.41 3.77 -2.61
C VAL A 112 16.31 3.21 -1.52
N CYS A 113 17.59 3.04 -1.82
CA CYS A 113 18.55 2.33 -0.96
C CYS A 113 19.86 3.10 -0.79
N PHE A 114 20.45 3.05 0.41
CA PHE A 114 21.74 3.70 0.71
C PHE A 114 22.92 3.14 -0.08
N CYS A 115 22.83 1.90 -0.57
CA CYS A 115 23.82 1.32 -1.48
C CYS A 115 23.87 2.05 -2.84
N ARG A 116 22.91 2.95 -3.10
CA ARG A 116 22.81 3.80 -4.29
C ARG A 116 22.74 5.28 -3.88
N PRO A 117 23.85 5.87 -3.40
CA PRO A 117 23.82 7.18 -2.74
C PRO A 117 23.37 8.32 -3.65
N LYS A 118 23.62 8.26 -4.96
CA LYS A 118 23.17 9.30 -5.90
C LYS A 118 21.65 9.26 -6.07
N GLU A 119 21.11 8.08 -6.33
CA GLU A 119 19.67 7.86 -6.52
C GLU A 119 18.90 8.07 -5.21
N TRP A 120 19.49 7.66 -4.09
CA TRP A 120 19.01 7.96 -2.74
C TRP A 120 18.73 9.45 -2.57
N VAL A 121 19.77 10.29 -2.76
CA VAL A 121 19.67 11.75 -2.58
C VAL A 121 18.69 12.35 -3.59
N ALA A 122 18.72 11.91 -4.84
CA ALA A 122 17.83 12.41 -5.88
C ALA A 122 16.35 12.18 -5.52
N ARG A 123 15.99 10.94 -5.14
CA ARG A 123 14.62 10.58 -4.75
C ARG A 123 14.18 11.25 -3.44
N TRP A 124 15.12 11.52 -2.54
CA TRP A 124 14.82 12.26 -1.31
C TRP A 124 14.49 13.73 -1.59
N ARG A 125 15.27 14.37 -2.47
CA ARG A 125 15.04 15.76 -2.89
C ARG A 125 13.75 15.90 -3.69
N GLU A 126 13.43 14.90 -4.49
CA GLU A 126 12.21 14.86 -5.31
C GLU A 126 10.93 15.03 -4.47
N VAL A 127 10.91 14.52 -3.24
CA VAL A 127 9.78 14.67 -2.32
C VAL A 127 9.98 15.81 -1.31
N GLY A 128 11.04 16.62 -1.39
CA GLY A 128 11.29 17.72 -0.47
C GLY A 128 11.88 17.33 0.90
N GLY A 129 12.31 16.07 1.06
CA GLY A 129 12.88 15.52 2.30
C GLY A 129 11.84 14.94 3.27
N LEU A 130 12.19 13.84 3.95
CA LEU A 130 11.23 13.05 4.73
C LEU A 130 10.80 13.61 6.10
N PRO A 131 11.67 14.21 6.95
CA PRO A 131 11.22 14.74 8.24
C PRO A 131 10.44 16.07 8.09
N THR A 132 10.62 16.77 6.97
CA THR A 132 10.07 18.12 6.74
C THR A 132 8.66 18.14 6.16
N LEU A 133 8.25 17.11 5.41
CA LEU A 133 6.95 17.11 4.74
C LEU A 133 5.80 17.23 5.73
N ARG A 134 5.73 16.31 6.70
CA ARG A 134 4.60 16.28 7.65
C ARG A 134 4.51 17.53 8.51
N ALA A 135 5.65 18.04 9.00
CA ALA A 135 5.69 19.26 9.82
C ALA A 135 5.18 20.51 9.09
N GLN A 136 5.08 20.46 7.75
CA GLN A 136 4.68 21.57 6.90
C GLN A 136 3.32 21.35 6.23
N LEU A 137 2.66 20.21 6.43
CA LEU A 137 1.37 19.96 5.79
C LEU A 137 0.32 20.94 6.34
N PRO A 138 -0.29 21.78 5.48
CA PRO A 138 -1.40 22.62 5.92
C PRO A 138 -2.60 21.74 6.31
N ARG A 139 -3.62 22.36 6.91
CA ARG A 139 -4.91 21.69 7.04
C ARG A 139 -5.42 21.32 5.65
N LEU A 140 -5.61 20.03 5.43
CA LEU A 140 -6.01 19.51 4.13
C LEU A 140 -7.52 19.71 3.94
N HIS A 141 -7.88 20.15 2.74
CA HIS A 141 -9.26 20.33 2.33
C HIS A 141 -9.91 18.95 2.18
N ALA A 142 -10.89 18.67 3.03
CA ALA A 142 -11.70 17.48 2.97
C ALA A 142 -13.16 17.88 3.13
N SER A 143 -13.98 17.49 2.14
CA SER A 143 -15.43 17.70 2.22
C SER A 143 -16.09 16.57 2.99
N ASN A 144 -17.17 16.91 3.70
CA ASN A 144 -18.05 15.90 4.28
C ASN A 144 -18.89 15.25 3.17
N LEU A 145 -18.33 14.19 2.55
CA LEU A 145 -18.98 13.46 1.47
C LEU A 145 -19.94 12.42 2.06
N HIS A 146 -21.22 12.53 1.70
CA HIS A 146 -22.20 11.49 1.98
C HIS A 146 -22.18 10.47 0.86
N LEU A 147 -21.40 9.40 1.03
CA LEU A 147 -21.24 8.37 0.02
C LEU A 147 -22.22 7.21 0.23
N PRO A 148 -22.84 6.68 -0.85
CA PRO A 148 -23.66 5.48 -0.77
C PRO A 148 -22.79 4.24 -0.52
N LEU A 149 -23.40 3.16 -0.03
CA LEU A 149 -22.72 1.87 0.19
C LEU A 149 -21.96 1.36 -1.05
N TYR A 150 -22.42 1.69 -2.25
CA TYR A 150 -21.78 1.32 -3.49
C TYR A 150 -21.62 2.52 -4.43
N VAL A 151 -20.38 2.76 -4.88
CA VAL A 151 -20.04 3.76 -5.89
C VAL A 151 -19.42 3.04 -7.10
N PRO A 152 -20.13 2.95 -8.24
CA PRO A 152 -19.62 2.26 -9.42
C PRO A 152 -18.44 3.01 -10.05
N VAL A 153 -17.41 2.27 -10.46
CA VAL A 153 -16.29 2.81 -11.24
C VAL A 153 -16.59 2.67 -12.73
N LEU A 154 -16.68 3.80 -13.44
CA LEU A 154 -16.92 3.81 -14.89
C LEU A 154 -15.62 4.08 -15.64
N GLN A 155 -15.15 3.13 -16.44
CA GLN A 155 -13.87 3.28 -17.14
C GLN A 155 -13.93 4.24 -18.34
N HIS A 156 -15.06 4.28 -19.06
CA HIS A 156 -15.28 5.13 -20.24
C HIS A 156 -16.77 5.22 -20.64
N GLY A 157 -17.08 6.04 -21.66
CA GLY A 157 -18.42 6.23 -22.23
C GLY A 157 -18.71 5.53 -23.57
N SER A 158 -17.71 4.95 -24.24
CA SER A 158 -17.80 4.54 -25.67
C SER A 158 -18.93 3.56 -26.05
N SER A 159 -19.30 2.63 -25.17
CA SER A 159 -20.34 1.61 -25.48
C SER A 159 -21.76 2.03 -25.05
N ARG A 160 -21.94 3.26 -24.58
CA ARG A 160 -23.21 3.81 -24.09
C ARG A 160 -23.75 4.84 -25.07
N SER A 161 -25.04 5.10 -25.02
CA SER A 161 -25.71 6.11 -25.85
C SER A 161 -26.30 7.26 -25.04
N ARG A 162 -26.65 7.02 -23.78
CA ARG A 162 -27.36 7.97 -22.92
C ARG A 162 -26.49 8.40 -21.73
N ALA A 163 -26.85 9.54 -21.16
CA ALA A 163 -26.31 9.97 -19.88
C ALA A 163 -26.71 8.96 -18.79
N PHE A 164 -25.72 8.50 -18.02
CA PHE A 164 -25.91 7.60 -16.89
C PHE A 164 -26.11 8.42 -15.62
N PHE A 165 -27.18 8.11 -14.88
CA PHE A 165 -27.45 8.70 -13.59
C PHE A 165 -27.24 7.66 -12.47
N SER A 166 -26.41 8.05 -11.51
CA SER A 166 -26.26 7.50 -10.16
C SER A 166 -25.99 8.69 -9.23
N GLN A 167 -26.28 8.56 -7.94
CA GLN A 167 -25.99 9.60 -6.95
C GLN A 167 -24.51 10.00 -7.00
N THR A 168 -23.63 9.00 -6.98
CA THR A 168 -22.18 9.17 -7.09
C THR A 168 -21.61 8.14 -8.07
N VAL A 169 -20.59 8.52 -8.82
CA VAL A 169 -19.76 7.63 -9.64
C VAL A 169 -18.28 7.91 -9.40
N ALA A 170 -17.46 6.88 -9.52
CA ALA A 170 -16.02 7.00 -9.51
C ALA A 170 -15.47 6.93 -10.94
N LEU A 171 -14.53 7.81 -11.28
CA LEU A 171 -13.82 7.82 -12.55
C LEU A 171 -12.32 7.56 -12.30
N PRO A 172 -11.64 6.70 -13.07
CA PRO A 172 -10.21 6.47 -12.90
C PRO A 172 -9.41 7.74 -13.25
N THR A 173 -8.70 8.31 -12.26
CA THR A 173 -7.96 9.57 -12.41
C THR A 173 -7.01 9.54 -13.60
N PHE A 174 -6.24 8.47 -13.75
CA PHE A 174 -5.21 8.38 -14.78
C PHE A 174 -5.76 8.14 -16.19
N ASN A 175 -7.02 7.74 -16.34
CA ASN A 175 -7.66 7.59 -17.65
C ASN A 175 -7.99 8.95 -18.27
N ILE A 176 -8.19 9.97 -17.42
CA ILE A 176 -8.48 11.34 -17.86
C ILE A 176 -7.24 12.22 -17.94
N LEU A 177 -6.07 11.73 -17.53
CA LEU A 177 -4.80 12.46 -17.63
C LEU A 177 -3.99 12.02 -18.85
N GLY A 178 -3.16 12.93 -19.38
CA GLY A 178 -2.19 12.63 -20.44
C GLY A 178 -1.51 13.89 -21.00
N PHE A 179 -0.63 13.68 -21.98
CA PHE A 179 0.01 14.77 -22.72
C PHE A 179 -0.92 15.33 -23.79
N SER A 180 -1.04 16.65 -23.82
CA SER A 180 -1.59 17.38 -24.97
C SER A 180 -0.61 17.39 -26.15
N ARG A 181 -1.07 17.82 -27.33
CA ARG A 181 -0.21 18.03 -28.51
C ARG A 181 0.96 18.99 -28.24
N LYS A 182 0.80 19.91 -27.28
CA LYS A 182 1.83 20.88 -26.87
C LYS A 182 2.73 20.35 -25.74
N GLN A 183 2.76 19.03 -25.50
CA GLN A 183 3.53 18.39 -24.43
C GLN A 183 3.20 18.87 -23.00
N ASN A 184 2.05 19.54 -22.81
CA ASN A 184 1.52 19.82 -21.48
C ASN A 184 0.81 18.59 -20.94
N TYR A 185 1.25 18.09 -19.78
CA TYR A 185 0.57 17.01 -19.09
C TYR A 185 -0.60 17.56 -18.26
N GLY A 186 -1.73 16.86 -18.23
CA GLY A 186 -2.88 17.23 -17.43
C GLY A 186 -4.16 16.55 -17.91
N PRO A 187 -5.33 17.06 -17.50
CA PRO A 187 -6.61 16.55 -17.98
C PRO A 187 -6.73 16.58 -19.51
N LYS A 188 -7.24 15.49 -20.07
CA LYS A 188 -7.62 15.31 -21.49
C LYS A 188 -8.96 15.95 -21.84
N VAL A 189 -9.59 16.58 -20.85
CA VAL A 189 -10.85 17.33 -20.94
C VAL A 189 -10.62 18.68 -20.26
N THR A 190 -11.35 19.70 -20.69
CA THR A 190 -11.10 21.09 -20.29
C THR A 190 -11.94 21.53 -19.10
N ASP A 191 -13.18 21.05 -19.01
CA ASP A 191 -14.14 21.47 -17.99
C ASP A 191 -15.07 20.31 -17.56
N GLU A 192 -15.96 20.62 -16.62
CA GLU A 192 -16.99 19.71 -16.12
C GLU A 192 -17.91 19.18 -17.23
N ARG A 193 -18.32 20.05 -18.15
CA ARG A 193 -19.25 19.69 -19.24
C ARG A 193 -18.62 18.65 -20.16
N GLU A 194 -17.37 18.86 -20.55
CA GLU A 194 -16.62 17.92 -21.38
C GLU A 194 -16.35 16.60 -20.66
N LEU A 195 -16.00 16.65 -19.36
CA LEU A 195 -15.85 15.44 -18.54
C LEU A 195 -17.14 14.62 -18.51
N ARG A 196 -18.28 15.26 -18.20
CA ARG A 196 -19.58 14.61 -18.18
C ARG A 196 -19.98 14.06 -19.55
N ALA A 197 -19.74 14.80 -20.62
CA ALA A 197 -20.01 14.35 -21.98
C ALA A 197 -19.18 13.12 -22.35
N ARG A 198 -17.87 13.14 -22.06
CA ARG A 198 -16.93 12.04 -22.33
C ARG A 198 -17.33 10.75 -21.62
N PHE A 199 -17.78 10.85 -20.37
CA PHE A 199 -18.24 9.72 -19.58
C PHE A 199 -19.74 9.49 -19.65
N LYS A 200 -20.47 10.22 -20.49
CA LYS A 200 -21.93 10.18 -20.62
C LYS A 200 -22.59 10.14 -19.24
N LEU A 201 -22.41 11.19 -18.45
CA LEU A 201 -22.94 11.33 -17.09
C LEU A 201 -24.08 12.33 -17.06
N HIS A 202 -25.05 12.08 -16.19
CA HIS A 202 -26.08 13.07 -15.87
C HIS A 202 -25.46 14.27 -15.13
N HIS A 203 -26.08 15.45 -15.23
CA HIS A 203 -25.56 16.66 -14.59
C HIS A 203 -25.61 16.59 -13.05
N ASP A 204 -26.64 15.95 -12.49
CA ASP A 204 -26.78 15.74 -11.04
C ASP A 204 -25.87 14.64 -10.45
N THR A 205 -25.11 13.91 -11.28
CA THR A 205 -24.25 12.84 -10.77
C THR A 205 -23.01 13.44 -10.12
N GLN A 206 -22.77 13.09 -8.85
CA GLN A 206 -21.55 13.43 -8.14
C GLN A 206 -20.37 12.63 -8.69
N ILE A 207 -19.21 13.27 -8.91
CA ILE A 207 -18.02 12.63 -9.49
C ILE A 207 -16.90 12.59 -8.46
N ILE A 208 -16.33 11.40 -8.26
CA ILE A 208 -15.09 11.20 -7.49
C ILE A 208 -14.01 10.69 -8.44
N LEU A 209 -12.81 11.26 -8.34
CA LEU A 209 -11.64 10.74 -9.03
C LEU A 209 -10.97 9.66 -8.19
N LEU A 210 -10.93 8.44 -8.71
CA LEU A 210 -10.33 7.29 -8.07
C LEU A 210 -8.90 7.09 -8.60
N SER A 211 -7.91 7.37 -7.77
CA SER A 211 -6.48 7.30 -8.08
C SER A 211 -5.85 5.96 -7.68
N VAL A 212 -6.64 4.88 -7.70
CA VAL A 212 -6.15 3.51 -7.59
C VAL A 212 -5.99 2.95 -9.00
N ALA A 213 -4.76 2.54 -9.35
CA ALA A 213 -4.43 2.06 -10.68
C ALA A 213 -3.19 1.16 -10.66
N LYS A 214 -2.85 0.60 -11.82
CA LYS A 214 -1.60 -0.13 -12.01
C LYS A 214 -0.41 0.81 -11.81
N ASP A 215 0.67 0.29 -11.23
CA ASP A 215 1.89 1.02 -10.89
C ASP A 215 2.43 1.84 -12.07
N ASN A 216 2.44 1.29 -13.29
CA ASN A 216 2.93 2.00 -14.46
C ASN A 216 2.19 3.32 -14.73
N LEU A 217 0.87 3.37 -14.53
CA LEU A 217 0.09 4.61 -14.72
C LEU A 217 0.38 5.65 -13.64
N ILE A 218 0.62 5.19 -12.41
CA ILE A 218 0.92 6.04 -11.26
C ILE A 218 2.34 6.61 -11.38
N GLU A 219 3.31 5.78 -11.77
CA GLU A 219 4.69 6.19 -12.03
C GLU A 219 4.78 7.11 -13.26
N ASP A 220 4.01 6.84 -14.33
CA ASP A 220 3.89 7.73 -15.48
C ASP A 220 3.33 9.10 -15.06
N TYR A 221 2.29 9.13 -14.23
CA TYR A 221 1.76 10.38 -13.66
C TYR A 221 2.83 11.15 -12.88
N TRP A 222 3.49 10.46 -11.94
CA TRP A 222 4.49 11.06 -11.08
C TRP A 222 5.67 11.62 -11.87
N SER A 223 6.11 10.90 -12.90
CA SER A 223 7.18 11.34 -13.78
C SER A 223 6.75 12.47 -14.73
N ALA A 224 5.55 12.36 -15.32
CA ALA A 224 5.08 13.30 -16.33
C ALA A 224 4.76 14.68 -15.75
N ARG A 225 4.14 14.73 -14.54
CA ARG A 225 3.84 16.01 -13.87
C ARG A 225 5.10 16.82 -13.53
N ASN A 226 6.24 16.14 -13.37
CA ASN A 226 7.54 16.77 -13.06
C ASN A 226 8.34 17.16 -14.32
N ARG A 227 8.03 16.56 -15.49
CA ARG A 227 8.73 16.80 -16.76
C ARG A 227 7.97 17.71 -17.72
N SER A 228 6.70 17.99 -17.45
CA SER A 228 5.88 18.83 -18.31
C SER A 228 6.13 20.32 -18.07
N ALA A 229 5.75 21.17 -19.03
CA ALA A 229 5.79 22.62 -18.83
C ALA A 229 4.78 23.11 -17.77
N ARG A 230 3.76 22.29 -17.42
CA ARG A 230 2.90 22.56 -16.28
C ARG A 230 3.56 22.08 -15.00
N THR A 231 3.50 22.91 -13.96
CA THR A 231 3.88 22.51 -12.61
C THR A 231 2.86 21.51 -12.06
N PRO A 232 3.23 20.67 -11.08
CA PRO A 232 2.27 19.79 -10.41
C PRO A 232 1.03 20.52 -9.86
N THR A 233 1.21 21.72 -9.29
CA THR A 233 0.12 22.58 -8.82
C THR A 233 -0.83 22.98 -9.94
N GLN A 234 -0.32 23.25 -11.15
CA GLN A 234 -1.16 23.55 -12.32
C GLN A 234 -1.94 22.32 -12.81
N VAL A 235 -1.37 21.11 -12.68
CA VAL A 235 -2.10 19.87 -12.97
C VAL A 235 -3.23 19.67 -11.96
N ALA A 236 -2.96 19.87 -10.67
CA ALA A 236 -3.95 19.80 -9.60
C ALA A 236 -5.07 20.84 -9.79
N ALA A 237 -4.74 22.09 -10.11
CA ALA A 237 -5.72 23.15 -10.40
C ALA A 237 -6.59 22.81 -11.62
N ALA A 238 -6.00 22.24 -12.68
CA ALA A 238 -6.77 21.78 -13.82
C ALA A 238 -7.75 20.66 -13.47
N LEU A 239 -7.39 19.75 -12.55
CA LEU A 239 -8.30 18.72 -12.04
C LEU A 239 -9.43 19.33 -11.18
N ALA A 240 -9.12 20.33 -10.35
CA ALA A 240 -10.11 21.06 -9.55
C ALA A 240 -11.21 21.69 -10.43
N ASN A 241 -10.81 22.24 -11.58
CA ASN A 241 -11.73 22.90 -12.53
C ASN A 241 -12.68 21.93 -13.27
N LEU A 242 -12.54 20.62 -13.08
CA LEU A 242 -13.42 19.63 -13.72
C LEU A 242 -14.76 19.42 -12.99
N GLY A 243 -15.03 20.19 -11.93
CA GLY A 243 -16.29 20.07 -11.16
C GLY A 243 -16.42 18.73 -10.41
N VAL A 244 -15.29 18.11 -10.06
CA VAL A 244 -15.28 16.86 -9.28
C VAL A 244 -15.46 17.17 -7.79
N SER A 245 -16.17 16.30 -7.08
CA SER A 245 -16.46 16.52 -5.66
C SER A 245 -15.31 16.12 -4.75
N ALA A 246 -14.52 15.12 -5.17
CA ALA A 246 -13.35 14.67 -4.43
C ALA A 246 -12.39 13.85 -5.29
N ILE A 247 -11.19 13.64 -4.78
CA ILE A 247 -10.15 12.80 -5.37
C ILE A 247 -9.53 11.92 -4.29
N THR A 248 -9.35 10.62 -4.57
CA THR A 248 -8.50 9.78 -3.73
C THR A 248 -7.04 10.09 -4.02
N VAL A 249 -6.20 10.12 -2.99
CA VAL A 249 -4.75 10.29 -3.16
C VAL A 249 -4.18 9.07 -3.90
N PRO A 250 -3.23 9.23 -4.86
CA PRO A 250 -2.61 8.11 -5.55
C PRO A 250 -1.99 7.10 -4.59
N ASN A 251 -2.18 5.81 -4.89
CA ASN A 251 -1.63 4.71 -4.10
C ASN A 251 -0.25 4.29 -4.62
N PHE A 252 0.84 4.74 -3.98
CA PHE A 252 2.19 4.23 -4.29
C PHE A 252 2.47 2.94 -3.50
N SER A 253 2.97 1.91 -4.19
CA SER A 253 3.09 0.53 -3.68
C SER A 253 4.00 0.40 -2.46
N PHE A 254 3.56 -0.37 -1.46
CA PHE A 254 4.37 -0.73 -0.29
C PHE A 254 4.76 -2.20 -0.39
N PHE A 255 5.98 -2.45 -0.87
CA PHE A 255 6.48 -3.82 -1.05
C PHE A 255 7.11 -4.35 0.24
N SER A 256 6.74 -5.55 0.66
CA SER A 256 7.28 -6.18 1.87
C SER A 256 8.76 -6.56 1.76
N ASP A 257 9.27 -6.73 0.54
CA ASP A 257 10.67 -7.05 0.26
C ASP A 257 11.53 -5.79 0.00
N ALA A 258 10.92 -4.60 -0.12
CA ALA A 258 11.66 -3.37 -0.32
C ALA A 258 12.22 -2.82 1.01
N PRO A 259 13.36 -2.09 0.96
CA PRO A 259 13.86 -1.42 2.14
C PRO A 259 12.86 -0.38 2.64
N ARG A 260 12.80 -0.17 3.96
CA ARG A 260 11.83 0.74 4.59
C ARG A 260 11.94 2.18 4.09
N SER A 261 13.13 2.59 3.68
CA SER A 261 13.34 3.88 3.01
C SER A 261 12.57 4.06 1.70
N HIS A 262 12.37 2.99 0.93
CA HIS A 262 11.55 3.05 -0.27
C HIS A 262 10.07 3.26 0.07
N LEU A 263 9.60 2.64 1.16
CA LEU A 263 8.23 2.83 1.64
C LEU A 263 8.01 4.24 2.14
N LEU A 264 8.97 4.78 2.89
CA LEU A 264 8.91 6.18 3.32
C LEU A 264 8.89 7.14 2.13
N TRP A 265 9.71 6.91 1.10
CA TRP A 265 9.66 7.69 -0.14
C TRP A 265 8.28 7.61 -0.78
N ASN A 266 7.69 6.42 -0.90
CA ASN A 266 6.34 6.24 -1.46
C ASN A 266 5.27 6.96 -0.64
N ARG A 267 5.34 6.89 0.69
CA ARG A 267 4.44 7.65 1.58
C ARG A 267 4.55 9.16 1.35
N ALA A 268 5.78 9.68 1.27
CA ALA A 268 6.03 11.08 0.98
C ALA A 268 5.48 11.52 -0.39
N ARG A 269 5.52 10.65 -1.41
CA ARG A 269 4.86 10.91 -2.71
C ARG A 269 3.34 11.05 -2.56
N MET A 270 2.71 10.21 -1.73
CA MET A 270 1.28 10.28 -1.42
C MET A 270 0.94 11.60 -0.71
N GLU A 271 1.69 11.96 0.33
CA GLU A 271 1.52 13.20 1.09
C GLU A 271 1.65 14.43 0.19
N ARG A 272 2.65 14.44 -0.69
CA ARG A 272 2.87 15.55 -1.63
C ARG A 272 1.71 15.70 -2.62
N CYS A 273 1.17 14.60 -3.13
CA CYS A 273 -0.04 14.66 -3.96
C CYS A 273 -1.24 15.19 -3.17
N ALA A 274 -1.39 14.81 -1.90
CA ALA A 274 -2.47 15.28 -1.04
C ALA A 274 -2.39 16.80 -0.80
N GLU A 275 -1.20 17.31 -0.51
CA GLU A 275 -0.92 18.74 -0.37
C GLU A 275 -1.24 19.51 -1.67
N GLU A 276 -0.75 19.02 -2.81
CA GLU A 276 -0.96 19.65 -4.12
C GLU A 276 -2.45 19.72 -4.49
N PHE A 277 -3.19 18.62 -4.30
CA PHE A 277 -4.63 18.58 -4.56
C PHE A 277 -5.40 19.48 -3.61
N SER A 278 -5.11 19.40 -2.31
CA SER A 278 -5.75 20.24 -1.30
C SER A 278 -5.51 21.73 -1.57
N THR A 279 -4.28 22.11 -1.91
CA THR A 279 -3.92 23.51 -2.22
C THR A 279 -4.66 24.02 -3.46
N ALA A 280 -4.94 23.13 -4.41
CA ALA A 280 -5.75 23.44 -5.58
C ALA A 280 -7.28 23.50 -5.28
N GLY A 281 -7.70 23.29 -4.03
CA GLY A 281 -9.10 23.30 -3.62
C GLY A 281 -9.84 21.98 -3.81
N LEU A 282 -9.15 20.88 -4.17
CA LEU A 282 -9.78 19.57 -4.25
C LEU A 282 -9.99 18.99 -2.86
N SER A 283 -11.16 18.39 -2.65
CA SER A 283 -11.39 17.54 -1.48
C SER A 283 -10.62 16.24 -1.61
N ILE A 284 -9.66 16.01 -0.72
CA ILE A 284 -8.82 14.82 -0.76
C ILE A 284 -9.38 13.70 0.12
N ILE A 285 -9.21 12.47 -0.34
CA ILE A 285 -9.48 11.23 0.41
C ILE A 285 -8.15 10.47 0.48
N PRO A 286 -7.43 10.47 1.62
CA PRO A 286 -6.11 9.85 1.68
C PRO A 286 -6.23 8.34 1.47
N HIS A 287 -5.26 7.78 0.75
CA HIS A 287 -5.12 6.34 0.63
C HIS A 287 -4.21 5.82 1.74
N LEU A 288 -4.63 4.79 2.47
CA LEU A 288 -3.89 4.30 3.63
C LEU A 288 -3.13 3.02 3.30
N ASN A 289 -1.80 3.08 3.40
CA ASN A 289 -0.92 1.92 3.28
C ASN A 289 -0.06 1.74 4.51
N ALA A 290 0.03 0.50 4.97
CA ALA A 290 0.80 0.15 6.14
C ALA A 290 1.26 -1.31 6.03
N LEU A 291 2.52 -1.55 6.40
CA LEU A 291 3.07 -2.89 6.60
C LEU A 291 3.38 -3.17 8.07
N THR A 292 3.75 -2.13 8.82
CA THR A 292 4.12 -2.23 10.24
C THR A 292 3.15 -1.44 11.13
N ARG A 293 3.22 -1.68 12.43
CA ARG A 293 2.54 -0.91 13.46
C ARG A 293 2.89 0.56 13.36
N ALA A 294 4.16 0.90 13.13
CA ALA A 294 4.58 2.29 12.98
C ALA A 294 3.96 2.99 11.77
N ASP A 295 3.67 2.27 10.68
CA ASP A 295 2.91 2.84 9.57
C ASP A 295 1.47 3.21 9.99
N TRP A 296 0.84 2.36 10.82
CA TRP A 296 -0.48 2.67 11.38
C TRP A 296 -0.42 3.79 12.43
N ASP A 297 0.64 3.86 13.22
CA ASP A 297 0.87 4.95 14.18
C ASP A 297 1.02 6.29 13.47
N TYR A 298 1.75 6.29 12.34
CA TYR A 298 1.84 7.43 11.45
C TYR A 298 0.44 7.88 10.99
N TRP A 299 -0.39 6.96 10.45
CA TRP A 299 -1.72 7.32 9.98
C TRP A 299 -2.67 7.77 11.09
N ALA A 300 -2.56 7.19 12.29
CA ALA A 300 -3.33 7.64 13.45
C ALA A 300 -3.01 9.11 13.77
N SER A 301 -1.72 9.43 13.84
CA SER A 301 -1.30 10.78 14.17
C SER A 301 -1.64 11.78 13.04
N PHE A 302 -1.50 11.39 11.77
CA PHE A 302 -1.94 12.19 10.61
C PHE A 302 -3.45 12.50 10.66
N LEU A 303 -4.30 11.51 10.94
CA LEU A 303 -5.75 11.70 10.98
C LEU A 303 -6.23 12.47 12.22
N THR A 304 -5.47 12.43 13.32
CA THR A 304 -5.70 13.28 14.50
C THR A 304 -5.38 14.75 14.20
N GLU A 305 -4.29 15.00 13.46
CA GLU A 305 -3.90 16.36 13.01
C GLU A 305 -4.86 16.92 11.93
N GLN A 306 -5.56 16.04 11.21
CA GLN A 306 -6.47 16.39 10.12
C GLN A 306 -7.92 15.98 10.44
N PRO A 307 -8.58 16.62 11.42
CA PRO A 307 -9.91 16.22 11.89
C PRO A 307 -11.02 16.36 10.83
N SER A 308 -10.82 17.19 9.80
CA SER A 308 -11.74 17.34 8.66
C SER A 308 -11.80 16.09 7.78
N ILE A 309 -10.76 15.26 7.76
CA ILE A 309 -10.71 14.05 6.93
C ILE A 309 -11.55 12.96 7.62
N THR A 310 -12.75 12.70 7.13
CA THR A 310 -13.61 11.62 7.65
C THR A 310 -13.61 10.40 6.74
N ALA A 311 -13.36 10.58 5.44
CA ALA A 311 -13.27 9.49 4.47
C ALA A 311 -11.81 9.10 4.20
N VAL A 312 -11.54 7.80 4.07
CA VAL A 312 -10.22 7.26 3.75
C VAL A 312 -10.33 6.16 2.70
N THR A 313 -9.30 5.92 1.89
CA THR A 313 -9.32 4.89 0.86
C THR A 313 -8.40 3.71 1.23
N LYS A 314 -8.87 2.49 0.97
CA LYS A 314 -8.06 1.27 1.07
C LYS A 314 -8.37 0.33 -0.08
N GLU A 315 -7.35 -0.06 -0.83
CA GLU A 315 -7.50 -1.09 -1.87
C GLU A 315 -7.38 -2.51 -1.35
N PHE A 316 -8.12 -3.43 -1.98
CA PHE A 316 -8.15 -4.87 -1.68
C PHE A 316 -7.88 -5.74 -2.92
N GLN A 317 -7.18 -5.19 -3.92
CA GLN A 317 -6.93 -5.87 -5.19
C GLN A 317 -5.65 -6.70 -5.15
N THR A 318 -4.50 -6.05 -4.97
CA THR A 318 -3.18 -6.69 -5.05
C THR A 318 -2.82 -7.31 -3.70
N GLY A 319 -2.66 -8.64 -3.64
CA GLY A 319 -2.36 -9.40 -2.41
C GLY A 319 -3.55 -9.50 -1.43
N GLN A 320 -4.17 -8.38 -1.08
CA GLN A 320 -5.30 -8.27 -0.15
C GLN A 320 -6.64 -8.80 -0.70
N ARG A 321 -6.65 -9.28 -1.94
CA ARG A 321 -7.74 -10.14 -2.43
C ARG A 321 -7.78 -11.48 -1.68
N ASN A 322 -6.65 -11.94 -1.15
CA ASN A 322 -6.60 -13.06 -0.23
C ASN A 322 -7.18 -12.62 1.14
N ARG A 323 -8.20 -13.33 1.62
CA ARG A 323 -8.86 -13.02 2.91
C ARG A 323 -7.89 -13.05 4.11
N GLN A 324 -6.89 -13.93 4.08
CA GLN A 324 -5.88 -14.02 5.14
C GLN A 324 -5.04 -12.74 5.26
N LEU A 325 -4.95 -11.94 4.19
CA LEU A 325 -4.23 -10.67 4.18
C LEU A 325 -5.19 -9.46 4.27
N GLY A 326 -6.36 -9.54 3.65
CA GLY A 326 -7.32 -8.43 3.64
C GLY A 326 -8.13 -8.29 4.93
N GLU A 327 -8.50 -9.38 5.61
CA GLU A 327 -9.22 -9.27 6.90
C GLU A 327 -8.38 -8.58 7.98
N PRO A 328 -7.10 -8.97 8.21
CA PRO A 328 -6.24 -8.23 9.12
C PRO A 328 -6.11 -6.74 8.76
N ALA A 329 -5.98 -6.41 7.47
CA ALA A 329 -5.92 -5.02 7.03
C ALA A 329 -7.19 -4.23 7.38
N LEU A 330 -8.37 -4.86 7.31
CA LEU A 330 -9.63 -4.24 7.68
C LEU A 330 -9.78 -4.09 9.20
N TYR A 331 -9.30 -5.06 9.99
CA TYR A 331 -9.23 -4.93 11.45
C TYR A 331 -8.27 -3.82 11.88
N SER A 332 -7.10 -3.70 11.25
CA SER A 332 -6.18 -2.59 11.52
C SER A 332 -6.80 -1.23 11.19
N LEU A 333 -7.62 -1.15 10.13
CA LEU A 333 -8.36 0.07 9.80
C LEU A 333 -9.45 0.39 10.83
N ALA A 334 -10.11 -0.62 11.39
CA ALA A 334 -11.06 -0.44 12.48
C ALA A 334 -10.37 -0.04 13.79
N GLU A 335 -9.20 -0.62 14.10
CA GLU A 335 -8.38 -0.20 15.25
C GLU A 335 -7.91 1.24 15.08
N LEU A 336 -7.49 1.64 13.88
CA LEU A 336 -7.13 3.01 13.55
C LEU A 336 -8.28 3.98 13.88
N GLN A 337 -9.52 3.65 13.51
CA GLN A 337 -10.70 4.45 13.85
C GLN A 337 -10.83 4.64 15.38
N GLN A 338 -10.67 3.57 16.16
CA GLN A 338 -10.74 3.65 17.62
C GLN A 338 -9.63 4.53 18.20
N ARG A 339 -8.41 4.42 17.66
CA ARG A 339 -7.26 5.21 18.10
C ARG A 339 -7.40 6.70 17.80
N VAL A 340 -8.01 7.05 16.66
CA VAL A 340 -8.31 8.45 16.31
C VAL A 340 -9.50 8.97 17.12
N GLY A 341 -10.32 8.09 17.71
CA GLY A 341 -11.42 8.44 18.60
C GLY A 341 -12.65 9.01 17.89
N ARG A 342 -12.79 8.79 16.58
CA ARG A 342 -13.95 9.25 15.79
C ARG A 342 -14.25 8.28 14.64
N PRO A 343 -15.51 8.21 14.16
CA PRO A 343 -15.87 7.38 13.02
C PRO A 343 -15.09 7.78 11.76
N LEU A 344 -14.64 6.77 11.01
CA LEU A 344 -14.06 6.91 9.68
C LEU A 344 -14.98 6.23 8.67
N HIS A 345 -15.06 6.80 7.46
CA HIS A 345 -15.77 6.23 6.33
C HIS A 345 -14.76 5.64 5.33
N PRO A 346 -14.50 4.32 5.35
CA PRO A 346 -13.57 3.73 4.41
C PRO A 346 -14.21 3.47 3.04
N ILE A 347 -13.51 3.87 1.98
CA ILE A 347 -13.75 3.48 0.59
C ILE A 347 -12.89 2.24 0.30
N LEU A 348 -13.53 1.09 0.20
CA LEU A 348 -12.91 -0.22 -0.02
C LEU A 348 -12.86 -0.52 -1.53
N VAL A 349 -11.72 -0.25 -2.15
CA VAL A 349 -11.55 -0.40 -3.61
C VAL A 349 -11.31 -1.86 -3.95
N GLY A 350 -12.20 -2.46 -4.76
CA GLY A 350 -12.20 -3.90 -5.00
C GLY A 350 -12.53 -4.76 -3.77
N GLY A 351 -13.07 -4.15 -2.70
CA GLY A 351 -13.30 -4.77 -1.40
C GLY A 351 -14.65 -5.48 -1.23
N ALA A 352 -15.40 -5.74 -2.31
CA ALA A 352 -16.77 -6.27 -2.24
C ALA A 352 -16.90 -7.58 -1.44
N GLN A 353 -15.87 -8.42 -1.40
CA GLN A 353 -15.86 -9.66 -0.62
C GLN A 353 -15.82 -9.43 0.90
N TYR A 354 -15.47 -8.23 1.35
CA TYR A 354 -15.37 -7.84 2.76
C TYR A 354 -16.61 -7.09 3.27
N THR A 355 -17.67 -6.98 2.47
CA THR A 355 -18.90 -6.22 2.78
C THR A 355 -19.47 -6.56 4.16
N GLU A 356 -19.59 -7.84 4.50
CA GLU A 356 -20.14 -8.30 5.78
C GLU A 356 -19.25 -7.91 6.97
N LEU A 357 -17.94 -8.04 6.81
CA LEU A 357 -17.00 -7.67 7.87
C LEU A 357 -16.95 -6.15 8.04
N ALA A 358 -16.92 -5.40 6.94
CA ALA A 358 -16.96 -3.93 6.97
C ALA A 358 -18.23 -3.41 7.65
N ALA A 359 -19.39 -4.01 7.37
CA ALA A 359 -20.65 -3.64 8.02
C ALA A 359 -20.64 -3.83 9.54
N LYS A 360 -19.86 -4.79 10.06
CA LYS A 360 -19.70 -4.99 11.51
C LYS A 360 -18.72 -4.01 12.15
N LEU A 361 -17.73 -3.52 11.40
CA LEU A 361 -16.62 -2.74 11.91
C LEU A 361 -16.84 -1.22 11.79
N PHE A 362 -17.62 -0.77 10.81
CA PHE A 362 -17.79 0.65 10.50
C PHE A 362 -19.26 1.05 10.48
N THR A 363 -19.57 2.22 11.04
CA THR A 363 -20.90 2.84 10.98
C THR A 363 -21.34 3.12 9.54
N SER A 364 -20.38 3.46 8.68
CA SER A 364 -20.60 3.65 7.24
C SER A 364 -19.33 3.30 6.46
N PHE A 365 -19.49 2.80 5.24
CA PHE A 365 -18.39 2.50 4.31
C PHE A 365 -18.91 2.49 2.88
N THR A 366 -18.00 2.56 1.91
CA THR A 366 -18.30 2.48 0.48
C THR A 366 -17.51 1.34 -0.15
N ILE A 367 -18.16 0.50 -0.94
CA ILE A 367 -17.50 -0.38 -1.90
C ILE A 367 -17.40 0.36 -3.24
N SER A 368 -16.20 0.36 -3.84
CA SER A 368 -16.02 0.90 -5.18
C SER A 368 -15.22 -0.05 -6.06
N ASP A 369 -15.78 -0.44 -7.19
CA ASP A 369 -15.12 -1.26 -8.20
C ASP A 369 -15.81 -1.13 -9.57
N SER A 370 -15.13 -1.59 -10.62
CA SER A 370 -15.62 -1.56 -11.99
C SER A 370 -16.34 -2.84 -12.41
N THR A 371 -16.61 -3.80 -11.50
CA THR A 371 -17.11 -5.13 -11.88
C THR A 371 -18.40 -5.03 -12.70
N PRO A 372 -19.45 -4.31 -12.28
CA PRO A 372 -20.68 -4.18 -13.07
C PRO A 372 -20.45 -3.54 -14.45
N PHE A 373 -19.53 -2.58 -14.52
CA PHE A 373 -19.15 -1.91 -15.76
C PHE A 373 -18.44 -2.86 -16.73
N GLU A 374 -17.38 -3.52 -16.27
CA GLU A 374 -16.63 -4.50 -17.07
C GLU A 374 -17.54 -5.63 -17.55
N LYS A 375 -18.46 -6.08 -16.70
CA LYS A 375 -19.42 -7.12 -17.04
C LYS A 375 -20.41 -6.65 -18.11
N ALA A 376 -20.93 -5.43 -18.00
CA ALA A 376 -21.80 -4.87 -19.04
C ALA A 376 -21.06 -4.67 -20.36
N ALA A 377 -19.82 -4.17 -20.34
CA ALA A 377 -18.96 -4.01 -21.52
C ALA A 377 -18.72 -5.35 -22.24
N HIS A 378 -18.53 -6.43 -21.48
CA HIS A 378 -18.41 -7.79 -22.00
C HIS A 378 -19.75 -8.49 -22.27
N ARG A 379 -20.86 -7.75 -22.31
CA ARG A 379 -22.21 -8.28 -22.59
C ARG A 379 -22.60 -9.40 -21.62
N GLN A 380 -22.30 -9.20 -20.33
CA GLN A 380 -22.67 -10.09 -19.24
C GLN A 380 -23.70 -9.41 -18.33
N ARG A 381 -24.71 -10.16 -17.93
CA ARG A 381 -25.78 -9.71 -17.03
C ARG A 381 -25.62 -10.36 -15.66
N LEU A 382 -25.81 -9.57 -14.60
CA LEU A 382 -25.95 -10.10 -13.25
C LEU A 382 -27.30 -10.80 -13.11
N ILE A 383 -27.30 -12.02 -12.61
CA ILE A 383 -28.49 -12.80 -12.31
C ILE A 383 -28.44 -13.20 -10.83
N LEU A 384 -29.59 -13.08 -10.17
CA LEU A 384 -29.81 -13.45 -8.78
C LEU A 384 -30.68 -14.73 -8.73
N PRO A 385 -30.08 -15.93 -8.83
CA PRO A 385 -30.82 -17.19 -8.73
C PRO A 385 -31.45 -17.38 -7.34
N LYS A 386 -32.45 -18.28 -7.25
CA LYS A 386 -33.18 -18.59 -6.00
C LYS A 386 -32.27 -19.03 -4.85
N ASN A 387 -31.12 -19.65 -5.15
CA ASN A 387 -30.12 -20.04 -4.15
C ASN A 387 -29.35 -18.84 -3.54
N GLY A 388 -29.66 -17.61 -3.97
CA GLY A 388 -29.17 -16.36 -3.40
C GLY A 388 -27.75 -15.97 -3.82
N ARG A 389 -27.02 -16.79 -4.59
CA ARG A 389 -25.64 -16.50 -4.99
C ARG A 389 -25.61 -15.74 -6.31
N PRO A 390 -25.13 -14.47 -6.34
CA PRO A 390 -25.05 -13.70 -7.58
C PRO A 390 -24.16 -14.40 -8.61
N MET A 391 -24.60 -14.43 -9.87
CA MET A 391 -23.82 -14.99 -10.97
C MET A 391 -23.87 -14.10 -12.22
N TRP A 392 -22.77 -14.07 -12.95
CA TRP A 392 -22.69 -13.36 -14.24
C TRP A 392 -22.96 -14.34 -15.37
N ARG A 393 -23.95 -14.06 -16.23
CA ARG A 393 -24.21 -14.85 -17.43
C ARG A 393 -23.98 -14.04 -18.69
N ARG A 394 -23.57 -14.71 -19.77
CA ARG A 394 -23.54 -14.09 -21.10
C ARG A 394 -24.95 -13.63 -21.47
N ASN A 395 -25.04 -12.41 -21.96
CA ASN A 395 -26.25 -11.75 -22.44
C ASN A 395 -25.87 -11.06 -23.77
N PRO A 396 -25.63 -11.84 -24.83
CA PRO A 396 -25.21 -11.29 -26.12
C PRO A 396 -26.27 -10.31 -26.60
N LEU A 397 -25.81 -9.16 -27.10
CA LEU A 397 -26.65 -8.15 -27.71
C LEU A 397 -26.23 -8.02 -29.18
N PRO A 398 -27.15 -7.65 -30.09
CA PRO A 398 -26.78 -7.42 -31.49
C PRO A 398 -25.60 -6.44 -31.61
N PRO A 399 -24.72 -6.60 -32.62
CA PRO A 399 -23.61 -5.69 -32.86
C PRO A 399 -24.06 -4.22 -32.86
N GLY A 400 -23.26 -3.34 -32.26
CA GLY A 400 -23.58 -1.90 -32.15
C GLY A 400 -24.63 -1.53 -31.09
N THR A 401 -25.35 -2.49 -30.51
CA THR A 401 -26.35 -2.20 -29.47
C THR A 401 -25.69 -1.53 -28.26
N PRO A 402 -26.17 -0.36 -27.78
CA PRO A 402 -25.63 0.27 -26.58
C PRO A 402 -25.82 -0.57 -25.31
N ILE A 403 -24.93 -0.45 -24.32
CA ILE A 403 -25.00 -1.20 -23.05
C ILE A 403 -25.82 -0.49 -21.96
N ASP A 404 -26.49 0.64 -22.25
CA ASP A 404 -27.10 1.51 -21.23
C ASP A 404 -28.01 0.75 -20.25
N HIS A 405 -28.97 -0.03 -20.75
CA HIS A 405 -29.88 -0.82 -19.93
C HIS A 405 -29.17 -1.95 -19.16
N LEU A 406 -28.18 -2.60 -19.80
CA LEU A 406 -27.41 -3.68 -19.19
C LEU A 406 -26.52 -3.15 -18.05
N LEU A 407 -25.87 -2.01 -18.25
CA LEU A 407 -25.07 -1.36 -17.23
C LEU A 407 -25.93 -0.95 -16.03
N ARG A 408 -27.07 -0.31 -16.30
CA ARG A 408 -28.01 0.10 -15.24
C ARG A 408 -28.49 -1.11 -14.44
N HIS A 409 -28.94 -2.16 -15.11
CA HIS A 409 -29.31 -3.45 -14.49
C HIS A 409 -28.20 -3.99 -13.60
N ASN A 410 -26.98 -4.09 -14.14
CA ASN A 410 -25.85 -4.66 -13.41
C ASN A 410 -25.47 -3.83 -12.18
N ILE A 411 -25.49 -2.49 -12.27
CA ILE A 411 -25.16 -1.61 -11.14
C ILE A 411 -26.23 -1.71 -10.05
N ASP A 412 -27.51 -1.64 -10.43
CA ASP A 412 -28.62 -1.66 -9.46
C ASP A 412 -28.69 -3.00 -8.71
N ASP A 413 -28.62 -4.13 -9.43
CA ASP A 413 -28.64 -5.47 -8.84
C ASP A 413 -27.40 -5.72 -7.97
N TYR A 414 -26.23 -5.23 -8.40
CA TYR A 414 -25.00 -5.39 -7.64
C TYR A 414 -25.04 -4.58 -6.33
N ALA A 415 -25.49 -3.32 -6.40
CA ALA A 415 -25.72 -2.49 -5.21
C ALA A 415 -26.75 -3.12 -4.27
N PHE A 416 -27.82 -3.72 -4.80
CA PHE A 416 -28.80 -4.47 -4.02
C PHE A 416 -28.17 -5.66 -3.28
N VAL A 417 -27.34 -6.47 -3.96
CA VAL A 417 -26.62 -7.58 -3.34
C VAL A 417 -25.72 -7.11 -2.21
N LEU A 418 -24.96 -6.03 -2.40
CA LEU A 418 -24.10 -5.49 -1.36
C LEU A 418 -24.89 -4.99 -0.16
N ARG A 419 -26.00 -4.26 -0.38
CA ARG A 419 -26.91 -3.81 0.70
C ARG A 419 -27.48 -4.98 1.48
N ARG A 420 -27.93 -6.03 0.79
CA ARG A 420 -28.45 -7.24 1.45
C ARG A 420 -27.39 -7.91 2.32
N ARG A 421 -26.14 -8.03 1.83
CA ARG A 421 -25.02 -8.63 2.57
C ARG A 421 -24.66 -7.80 3.81
N ALA A 422 -24.58 -6.48 3.67
CA ALA A 422 -24.33 -5.58 4.79
C ALA A 422 -25.45 -5.68 5.84
N HIS A 423 -26.72 -5.61 5.43
CA HIS A 423 -27.87 -5.70 6.33
C HIS A 423 -27.97 -7.05 7.05
N THR A 424 -27.83 -8.17 6.34
CA THR A 424 -27.88 -9.52 6.94
C THR A 424 -26.77 -9.73 7.97
N SER A 425 -25.66 -8.98 7.86
CA SER A 425 -24.56 -9.06 8.83
C SER A 425 -24.85 -8.31 10.12
N LEU A 426 -25.65 -7.24 10.06
CA LEU A 426 -26.09 -6.46 11.22
C LEU A 426 -27.29 -7.12 11.91
N PHE A 427 -28.18 -7.72 11.12
CA PHE A 427 -29.39 -8.40 11.57
C PHE A 427 -29.39 -9.82 11.01
N PRO A 428 -28.61 -10.75 11.59
CA PRO A 428 -28.68 -12.15 11.19
C PRO A 428 -30.11 -12.64 11.43
N PRO A 429 -30.72 -13.38 10.48
CA PRO A 429 -32.02 -13.98 10.73
C PRO A 429 -31.92 -14.78 12.02
N GLN A 430 -32.77 -14.47 12.99
CA GLN A 430 -32.93 -15.30 14.17
C GLN A 430 -33.23 -16.70 13.65
N THR A 431 -32.30 -17.63 13.82
CA THR A 431 -32.56 -19.04 13.53
C THR A 431 -33.85 -19.40 14.25
N ALA A 432 -34.79 -20.04 13.54
CA ALA A 432 -36.08 -20.52 14.06
C ALA A 432 -35.96 -21.60 15.16
N ARG A 433 -34.87 -21.60 15.94
CA ARG A 433 -34.54 -22.50 17.04
C ARG A 433 -34.50 -21.81 18.42
N GLN A 434 -34.87 -20.53 18.52
CA GLN A 434 -34.89 -19.81 19.81
C GLN A 434 -36.27 -19.25 20.22
N ILE A 435 -37.35 -19.74 19.60
CA ILE A 435 -38.71 -19.60 20.15
C ILE A 435 -39.18 -20.98 20.56
N GLU A 436 -38.48 -21.61 21.52
CA GLU A 436 -39.18 -22.52 22.43
C GLU A 436 -39.81 -21.63 23.50
N LEU A 437 -41.06 -21.25 23.25
CA LEU A 437 -41.93 -20.77 24.32
C LEU A 437 -41.94 -21.84 25.41
N PRO A 438 -41.68 -21.52 26.68
CA PRO A 438 -41.90 -22.48 27.75
C PRO A 438 -43.38 -22.83 27.74
N LEU A 439 -43.69 -24.10 27.49
CA LEU A 439 -44.99 -24.68 27.80
C LEU A 439 -45.15 -24.70 29.32
N THR A 440 -45.43 -23.54 29.92
CA THR A 440 -46.08 -23.47 31.21
C THR A 440 -47.58 -23.54 30.97
N LEU A 441 -48.14 -24.73 31.13
CA LEU A 441 -49.51 -24.91 31.55
C LEU A 441 -49.53 -26.04 32.58
N GLU A 442 -49.30 -25.65 33.82
CA GLU A 442 -49.98 -26.26 34.96
C GLU A 442 -51.49 -26.02 34.79
N ARG A 443 -52.26 -27.09 34.58
CA ARG A 443 -53.46 -27.47 35.34
C ARG A 443 -54.07 -28.74 34.78
#